data_AF-A0A1M3BHI9-F1
#
_entry.id   AF-A0A1M3BHI9-F1
#
_cell.length_a   1.000
_cell.length_b   1.000
_cell.length_c   1.000
_cell.angle_alpha   90.00
_cell.angle_beta   90.00
_cell.angle_gamma   90.00
#
_symmetry.space_group_name_H-M   'P 1'
#
loop_
_entity.id
_entity.type
_entity.pdbx_description
1 polymer ?
#
loop_
_entity_poly.entity_id
_entity_poly.type
_entity_poly.pdbx_seq_one_letter_code
_entity_poly.pdbx_strand_id
1 'polypeptide(L)'
;MSDFQDDRSAWLRCYRCWSQNLEIQIHYDAIRRVDPETGALAEGVDEVQESVVQCLDCMHDQPHLTFEDDRVAPIGERWPRMVAGTPWVASCTVQIDAERVESCSGPEAAEFLTYGAFGDAGVREFFTHVRFHKHDEDQIVVHLLVELYARSAQEATEVLEDAAEGTLEITSLAEESRPPAHASGEAH
;
A
#
# COMPACT_ATOMS: atom_id res chain seq x y z
N MET A 1 -1.75 -2.85 37.08
CA MET A 1 -2.55 -3.25 35.89
C MET A 1 -3.27 -2.02 35.35
N SER A 2 -2.53 -1.05 34.80
CA SER A 2 -3.09 0.20 34.28
C SER A 2 -2.12 0.96 33.35
N ASP A 3 -1.39 0.25 32.46
CA ASP A 3 -0.47 0.89 31.49
C ASP A 3 -0.61 0.35 30.05
N PHE A 4 -1.61 -0.50 29.76
CA PHE A 4 -1.78 -1.12 28.43
C PHE A 4 -3.02 -0.64 27.66
N GLN A 5 -3.72 0.38 28.16
CA GLN A 5 -4.91 0.95 27.50
C GLN A 5 -4.61 2.22 26.70
N ASP A 6 -3.49 2.89 26.95
CA ASP A 6 -3.12 4.14 26.26
C ASP A 6 -2.46 3.91 24.88
N ASP A 7 -2.02 2.67 24.60
CA ASP A 7 -1.25 2.31 23.39
C ASP A 7 -2.13 1.77 22.24
N ARG A 8 -3.44 1.55 22.48
CA ARG A 8 -4.38 1.05 21.45
C ARG A 8 -4.89 2.14 20.52
N SER A 9 -4.62 3.42 20.78
CA SER A 9 -5.16 4.56 20.01
C SER A 9 -4.22 5.04 18.91
N ALA A 10 -2.95 4.62 18.91
CA ALA A 10 -1.96 5.13 17.98
C ALA A 10 -2.19 4.65 16.54
N TRP A 11 -2.55 3.39 16.34
CA TRP A 11 -2.62 2.77 15.00
C TRP A 11 -3.90 3.12 14.23
N LEU A 12 -5.02 3.37 14.91
CA LEU A 12 -6.32 3.69 14.29
C LEU A 12 -6.42 5.18 13.96
N ARG A 13 -5.58 5.63 13.03
CA ARG A 13 -5.57 6.99 12.50
C ARG A 13 -4.92 7.01 11.11
N CYS A 14 -5.09 8.13 10.42
CA CYS A 14 -4.39 8.40 9.18
C CYS A 14 -2.87 8.51 9.43
N TYR A 15 -2.06 7.73 8.72
CA TYR A 15 -0.60 7.79 8.88
C TYR A 15 -0.01 9.13 8.39
N ARG A 16 -0.72 9.80 7.48
CA ARG A 16 -0.28 11.05 6.83
C ARG A 16 -0.72 12.30 7.59
N CYS A 17 -2.01 12.44 7.91
CA CYS A 17 -2.58 13.65 8.53
C CYS A 17 -3.08 13.47 9.96
N TRP A 18 -2.97 12.26 10.53
CA TRP A 18 -3.24 11.97 11.94
C TRP A 18 -4.70 12.06 12.35
N SER A 19 -5.57 12.40 11.40
CA SER A 19 -7.01 12.37 11.58
C SER A 19 -7.48 10.96 11.92
N GLN A 20 -8.48 10.89 12.80
CA GLN A 20 -9.25 9.68 13.09
C GLN A 20 -10.55 9.64 12.27
N ASN A 21 -10.77 10.61 11.38
CA ASN A 21 -11.90 10.64 10.46
C ASN A 21 -11.65 9.65 9.31
N LEU A 22 -11.87 8.38 9.61
CA LEU A 22 -11.67 7.25 8.70
C LEU A 22 -13.01 6.68 8.26
N GLU A 23 -13.10 6.32 6.98
CA GLU A 23 -14.20 5.55 6.40
C GLU A 23 -13.65 4.21 5.92
N ILE A 24 -14.49 3.17 5.98
CA ILE A 24 -14.21 1.89 5.34
C ILE A 24 -15.22 1.67 4.21
N GLN A 25 -14.69 1.28 3.05
CA GLN A 25 -15.46 0.83 1.90
C GLN A 25 -15.28 -0.67 1.78
N ILE A 26 -16.38 -1.43 1.78
CA ILE A 26 -16.36 -2.89 1.70
C ILE A 26 -17.13 -3.33 0.45
N HIS A 27 -16.43 -4.04 -0.42
CA HIS A 27 -16.96 -4.60 -1.65
C HIS A 27 -17.10 -6.11 -1.48
N TYR A 28 -18.32 -6.61 -1.67
CA TYR A 28 -18.62 -8.03 -1.62
C TYR A 28 -19.00 -8.48 -3.02
N ASP A 29 -18.11 -9.23 -3.65
CA ASP A 29 -18.34 -9.83 -4.95
C ASP A 29 -18.52 -11.35 -4.80
N ALA A 30 -19.67 -11.82 -5.28
CA ALA A 30 -20.11 -13.19 -5.10
C ALA A 30 -20.76 -13.71 -6.38
N ILE A 31 -20.20 -14.79 -6.94
CA ILE A 31 -20.80 -15.47 -8.09
C ILE A 31 -21.65 -16.63 -7.56
N ARG A 32 -22.95 -16.58 -7.85
CA ARG A 32 -23.93 -17.62 -7.48
C ARG A 32 -24.65 -18.13 -8.71
N ARG A 33 -24.70 -19.45 -8.85
CA ARG A 33 -25.57 -20.09 -9.85
C ARG A 33 -27.01 -20.03 -9.36
N VAL A 34 -27.92 -19.75 -10.27
CA VAL A 34 -29.36 -19.73 -9.99
C VAL A 34 -29.98 -20.99 -10.57
N ASP A 35 -30.73 -21.72 -9.76
CA ASP A 35 -31.59 -22.80 -10.24
C ASP A 35 -32.73 -22.19 -11.10
N PRO A 36 -32.83 -22.53 -12.39
CA PRO A 36 -33.83 -21.93 -13.28
C PRO A 36 -35.26 -22.38 -12.99
N GLU A 37 -35.48 -23.49 -12.30
CA GLU A 37 -36.82 -24.01 -11.99
C GLU A 37 -37.37 -23.42 -10.69
N THR A 38 -36.52 -23.24 -9.69
CA THR A 38 -36.93 -22.78 -8.35
C THR A 38 -36.55 -21.32 -8.06
N GLY A 39 -35.60 -20.76 -8.80
CA GLY A 39 -35.00 -19.45 -8.53
C GLY A 39 -34.07 -19.45 -7.31
N ALA A 40 -33.80 -20.62 -6.70
CA ALA A 40 -32.91 -20.73 -5.55
C ALA A 40 -31.45 -20.50 -5.96
N LEU A 41 -30.67 -19.91 -5.04
CA LEU A 41 -29.23 -19.80 -5.19
C LEU A 41 -28.59 -21.16 -4.85
N ALA A 42 -27.76 -21.68 -5.73
CA ALA A 42 -26.89 -22.80 -5.41
C ALA A 42 -25.71 -22.34 -4.54
N GLU A 43 -25.00 -23.30 -3.92
CA GLU A 43 -23.73 -23.01 -3.23
C GLU A 43 -22.77 -22.26 -4.16
N GLY A 44 -22.12 -21.24 -3.59
CA GLY A 44 -21.25 -20.34 -4.32
C GLY A 44 -19.99 -21.02 -4.83
N VAL A 45 -19.50 -20.53 -5.97
CA VAL A 45 -18.25 -21.00 -6.58
C VAL A 45 -17.10 -20.05 -6.22
N ASP A 46 -17.39 -18.78 -5.99
CA ASP A 46 -16.41 -17.76 -5.63
C ASP A 46 -17.03 -16.65 -4.77
N GLU A 47 -16.28 -16.20 -3.76
CA GLU A 47 -16.62 -15.13 -2.82
C GLU A 47 -15.36 -14.32 -2.53
N VAL A 48 -15.37 -13.05 -2.94
CA VAL A 48 -14.29 -12.12 -2.68
C VAL A 48 -14.84 -10.96 -1.84
N GLN A 49 -14.16 -10.69 -0.74
CA GLN A 49 -14.40 -9.51 0.07
C GLN A 49 -13.16 -8.62 -0.04
N GLU A 50 -13.35 -7.44 -0.62
CA GLU A 50 -12.33 -6.42 -0.67
C GLU A 50 -12.72 -5.27 0.25
N SER A 51 -11.73 -4.68 0.91
CA SER A 51 -11.96 -3.52 1.76
C SER A 51 -10.82 -2.54 1.66
N VAL A 52 -11.16 -1.26 1.66
CA VAL A 52 -10.21 -0.16 1.74
C VAL A 52 -10.63 0.75 2.88
N VAL A 53 -9.68 1.08 3.75
CA VAL A 53 -9.87 2.12 4.77
C VAL A 53 -9.27 3.41 4.22
N GLN A 54 -10.03 4.49 4.21
CA GLN A 54 -9.62 5.78 3.67
C GLN A 54 -9.79 6.88 4.72
N CYS A 55 -8.88 7.85 4.75
CA CYS A 55 -9.03 9.06 5.54
C CYS A 55 -9.84 10.10 4.79
N LEU A 56 -10.93 10.60 5.38
CA LEU A 56 -11.81 11.57 4.73
C LEU A 56 -11.23 13.00 4.68
N ASP A 57 -10.26 13.31 5.53
CA ASP A 57 -9.67 14.66 5.57
C ASP A 57 -8.60 14.85 4.50
N CYS A 58 -7.85 13.79 4.16
CA CYS A 58 -6.79 13.85 3.14
C CYS A 58 -7.02 12.92 1.95
N MET A 59 -8.13 12.17 1.90
CA MET A 59 -8.50 11.23 0.83
C MET A 59 -7.43 10.19 0.50
N HIS A 60 -6.66 9.77 1.51
CA HIS A 60 -5.63 8.74 1.33
C HIS A 60 -6.11 7.41 1.88
N ASP A 61 -5.75 6.33 1.20
CA ASP A 61 -5.96 4.99 1.69
C ASP A 61 -4.99 4.67 2.83
N GLN A 62 -5.38 3.77 3.70
CA GLN A 62 -4.69 3.42 4.94
C GLN A 62 -4.23 1.96 4.86
N PRO A 63 -3.13 1.69 4.14
CA PRO A 63 -2.68 0.32 3.87
C PRO A 63 -2.06 -0.38 5.09
N HIS A 64 -1.94 0.33 6.23
CA HIS A 64 -1.64 -0.25 7.54
C HIS A 64 -2.87 -0.76 8.29
N LEU A 65 -4.06 -0.58 7.73
CA LEU A 65 -5.34 -1.02 8.29
C LEU A 65 -5.97 -2.06 7.38
N THR A 66 -6.64 -3.03 7.99
CA THR A 66 -7.42 -4.08 7.32
C THR A 66 -8.80 -4.20 7.98
N PHE A 67 -9.68 -5.01 7.40
CA PHE A 67 -11.00 -5.31 7.95
C PHE A 67 -11.14 -6.82 8.17
N GLU A 68 -11.24 -7.21 9.44
CA GLU A 68 -11.27 -8.60 9.89
C GLU A 68 -12.25 -8.72 11.06
N ASP A 69 -13.03 -9.81 11.11
CA ASP A 69 -14.03 -10.05 12.16
C ASP A 69 -15.00 -8.87 12.41
N ASP A 70 -15.49 -8.26 11.33
CA ASP A 70 -16.44 -7.13 11.37
C ASP A 70 -15.88 -5.86 12.06
N ARG A 71 -14.55 -5.68 12.03
CA ARG A 71 -13.88 -4.50 12.60
C ARG A 71 -12.61 -4.13 11.83
N VAL A 72 -12.23 -2.86 11.95
CA VAL A 72 -10.91 -2.42 11.49
C VAL A 72 -9.83 -2.94 12.43
N ALA A 73 -8.77 -3.51 11.87
CA ALA A 73 -7.63 -4.05 12.59
C ALA A 73 -6.31 -3.51 12.01
N PRO A 74 -5.24 -3.40 12.81
CA PRO A 74 -3.93 -3.01 12.31
C PRO A 74 -3.23 -4.20 11.64
N ILE A 75 -2.56 -3.94 10.52
CA ILE A 75 -1.65 -4.91 9.91
C ILE A 75 -0.33 -4.88 10.66
N GLY A 76 0.02 -5.99 11.32
CA GLY A 76 1.08 -6.06 12.34
C GLY A 76 2.45 -5.54 11.89
N GLU A 77 2.87 -5.86 10.67
CA GLU A 77 4.17 -5.45 10.12
C GLU A 77 4.16 -4.01 9.57
N ARG A 78 3.00 -3.49 9.16
CA ARG A 78 2.87 -2.19 8.48
C ARG A 78 2.57 -1.07 9.45
N TRP A 79 1.64 -1.26 10.39
CA TRP A 79 1.19 -0.18 11.26
C TRP A 79 2.32 0.48 12.07
N PRO A 80 3.27 -0.25 12.70
CA PRO A 80 4.29 0.42 13.51
C PRO A 80 5.17 1.30 12.64
N ARG A 81 5.48 0.81 11.43
CA ARG A 81 6.29 1.50 10.44
C ARG A 81 5.59 2.73 9.88
N MET A 82 4.35 2.57 9.41
CA MET A 82 3.62 3.65 8.75
C MET A 82 3.21 4.76 9.70
N VAL A 83 2.83 4.40 10.93
CA VAL A 83 2.29 5.36 11.90
C VAL A 83 3.36 5.98 12.80
N ALA A 84 4.42 5.24 13.14
CA ALA A 84 5.52 5.76 13.98
C ALA A 84 6.79 6.10 13.19
N GLY A 85 6.85 5.77 11.89
CA GLY A 85 7.95 6.14 11.01
C GLY A 85 7.79 7.52 10.38
N THR A 86 8.80 7.91 9.61
CA THR A 86 8.84 9.12 8.80
C THR A 86 8.80 8.76 7.32
N PRO A 87 8.43 9.69 6.42
CA PRO A 87 8.48 9.45 4.98
C PRO A 87 9.93 9.38 4.49
N TRP A 88 10.20 8.43 3.60
CA TRP A 88 11.45 8.22 2.90
C TRP A 88 11.19 8.25 1.40
N VAL A 89 12.11 8.82 0.65
CA VAL A 89 12.08 8.85 -0.81
C VAL A 89 13.30 8.09 -1.34
N ALA A 90 13.03 7.04 -2.11
CA ALA A 90 14.02 6.24 -2.80
C ALA A 90 13.99 6.53 -4.30
N SER A 91 15.16 6.74 -4.90
CA SER A 91 15.35 6.59 -6.35
C SER A 91 15.93 5.20 -6.56
N CYS A 92 15.21 4.34 -7.26
CA CYS A 92 15.62 2.96 -7.46
C CYS A 92 15.29 2.46 -8.87
N THR A 93 15.91 1.34 -9.23
CA THR A 93 15.53 0.54 -10.39
C THR A 93 15.14 -0.85 -9.97
N VAL A 94 14.10 -1.40 -10.60
CA VAL A 94 13.76 -2.81 -10.47
C VAL A 94 13.84 -3.43 -11.86
N GLN A 95 14.67 -4.46 -11.99
CA GLN A 95 14.76 -5.28 -13.19
C GLN A 95 13.87 -6.51 -13.03
N ILE A 96 12.90 -6.64 -13.93
CA ILE A 96 11.86 -7.66 -13.90
C ILE A 96 11.70 -8.33 -15.26
N ASP A 97 11.16 -9.53 -15.26
CA ASP A 97 10.77 -10.23 -16.48
C ASP A 97 9.66 -9.48 -17.22
N ALA A 98 9.80 -9.30 -18.52
CA ALA A 98 8.81 -8.60 -19.34
C ALA A 98 7.43 -9.28 -19.32
N GLU A 99 7.37 -10.60 -19.12
CA GLU A 99 6.10 -11.36 -19.03
C GLU A 99 5.27 -11.00 -17.78
N ARG A 100 5.88 -10.37 -16.77
CA ARG A 100 5.17 -9.90 -15.57
C ARG A 100 4.39 -8.60 -15.80
N VAL A 101 4.69 -7.87 -16.86
CA VAL A 101 4.09 -6.56 -17.15
C VAL A 101 3.06 -6.71 -18.26
N GLU A 102 1.79 -6.55 -17.91
CA GLU A 102 0.69 -6.66 -18.89
C GLU A 102 0.81 -5.65 -20.03
N SER A 103 1.10 -4.38 -19.69
CA SER A 103 1.39 -3.34 -20.67
C SER A 103 2.35 -2.29 -20.09
N CYS A 104 3.38 -1.94 -20.85
CA CYS A 104 4.27 -0.81 -20.53
C CYS A 104 3.93 0.48 -21.31
N SER A 105 2.75 0.53 -21.95
CA SER A 105 2.31 1.67 -22.76
C SER A 105 0.85 2.07 -22.49
N GLY A 106 0.53 3.33 -22.77
CA GLY A 106 -0.80 3.89 -22.50
C GLY A 106 -0.95 4.46 -21.08
N PRO A 107 -2.17 4.89 -20.70
CA PRO A 107 -2.42 5.58 -19.43
C PRO A 107 -2.21 4.71 -18.19
N GLU A 108 -2.39 3.38 -18.32
CA GLU A 108 -2.28 2.41 -17.22
C GLU A 108 -0.86 1.82 -17.09
N ALA A 109 0.06 2.18 -17.99
CA ALA A 109 1.42 1.62 -18.02
C ALA A 109 2.16 1.75 -16.69
N ALA A 110 2.00 2.89 -16.01
CA ALA A 110 2.67 3.13 -14.74
C ALA A 110 2.22 2.14 -13.66
N GLU A 111 0.94 1.77 -13.65
CA GLU A 111 0.37 0.84 -12.69
C GLU A 111 0.89 -0.58 -12.93
N PHE A 112 0.85 -1.05 -14.18
CA PHE A 112 1.40 -2.37 -14.53
C PHE A 112 2.91 -2.46 -14.28
N LEU A 113 3.67 -1.39 -14.52
CA LEU A 113 5.10 -1.34 -14.23
C LEU A 113 5.39 -1.32 -12.72
N THR A 114 4.58 -0.60 -11.94
CA THR A 114 4.68 -0.61 -10.47
C THR A 114 4.33 -1.99 -9.91
N TYR A 115 3.22 -2.59 -10.36
CA TYR A 115 2.83 -3.93 -9.96
C TYR A 115 3.88 -4.97 -10.36
N GLY A 116 4.41 -4.88 -11.58
CA GLY A 116 5.50 -5.74 -12.03
C GLY A 116 6.75 -5.63 -11.14
N ALA A 117 7.07 -4.42 -10.66
CA ALA A 117 8.26 -4.13 -9.85
C ALA A 117 8.11 -4.47 -8.36
N PHE A 118 6.94 -4.23 -7.76
CA PHE A 118 6.74 -4.27 -6.30
C PHE A 118 5.47 -5.02 -5.86
N GLY A 119 4.77 -5.66 -6.79
CA GLY A 119 3.52 -6.38 -6.53
C GLY A 119 2.44 -5.50 -5.91
N ASP A 120 1.54 -6.14 -5.15
CA ASP A 120 0.46 -5.45 -4.42
C ASP A 120 0.99 -4.46 -3.38
N ALA A 121 2.14 -4.73 -2.77
CA ALA A 121 2.76 -3.84 -1.81
C ALA A 121 3.11 -2.50 -2.46
N GLY A 122 3.67 -2.52 -3.67
CA GLY A 122 3.96 -1.29 -4.42
C GLY A 122 2.73 -0.48 -4.77
N VAL A 123 1.65 -1.15 -5.18
CA VAL A 123 0.40 -0.48 -5.56
C VAL A 123 -0.32 0.10 -4.34
N ARG A 124 -0.20 -0.54 -3.17
CA ARG A 124 -0.97 -0.18 -1.97
C ARG A 124 -0.21 0.65 -0.95
N GLU A 125 1.05 0.32 -0.70
CA GLU A 125 1.82 0.89 0.42
C GLU A 125 2.74 2.04 -0.01
N PHE A 126 3.07 2.11 -1.29
CA PHE A 126 4.04 3.08 -1.80
C PHE A 126 3.35 4.13 -2.66
N PHE A 127 3.83 5.37 -2.58
CA PHE A 127 3.59 6.33 -3.66
C PHE A 127 4.69 6.15 -4.68
N THR A 128 4.38 5.38 -5.72
CA THR A 128 5.34 5.11 -6.80
C THR A 128 5.13 6.08 -7.95
N HIS A 129 6.23 6.60 -8.47
CA HIS A 129 6.25 7.32 -9.73
C HIS A 129 7.26 6.67 -10.68
N VAL A 130 6.74 5.98 -11.70
CA VAL A 130 7.57 5.45 -12.80
C VAL A 130 8.09 6.63 -13.61
N ARG A 131 9.41 6.85 -13.58
CA ARG A 131 10.05 7.95 -14.32
C ARG A 131 10.19 7.61 -15.80
N PHE A 132 10.73 6.43 -16.05
CA PHE A 132 10.86 5.81 -17.37
C PHE A 132 11.16 4.32 -17.19
N HIS A 133 11.04 3.57 -18.27
CA HIS A 133 11.49 2.18 -18.33
C HIS A 133 12.29 1.98 -19.61
N LYS A 134 13.09 0.92 -19.63
CA LYS A 134 13.79 0.45 -20.83
C LYS A 134 13.64 -1.07 -20.91
N HIS A 135 13.64 -1.57 -22.14
CA HIS A 135 13.69 -3.00 -22.40
C HIS A 135 15.15 -3.43 -22.52
N ASP A 136 15.50 -4.55 -21.92
CA ASP A 136 16.81 -5.18 -21.98
C ASP A 136 16.62 -6.68 -22.19
N GLU A 137 16.78 -7.13 -23.44
CA GLU A 137 16.43 -8.50 -23.86
C GLU A 137 14.99 -8.87 -23.43
N ASP A 138 14.83 -9.93 -22.64
CA ASP A 138 13.55 -10.43 -22.13
C ASP A 138 13.16 -9.76 -20.79
N GLN A 139 13.82 -8.66 -20.42
CA GLN A 139 13.62 -7.95 -19.16
C GLN A 139 13.18 -6.50 -19.40
N ILE A 140 12.54 -5.92 -18.39
CA ILE A 140 12.25 -4.50 -18.30
C ILE A 140 12.97 -3.94 -17.08
N VAL A 141 13.72 -2.85 -17.27
CA VAL A 141 14.31 -2.08 -16.17
C VAL A 141 13.44 -0.86 -15.93
N VAL A 142 12.72 -0.87 -14.81
CA VAL A 142 11.81 0.20 -14.40
C VAL A 142 12.56 1.15 -13.49
N HIS A 143 12.60 2.44 -13.84
CA HIS A 143 13.20 3.48 -13.00
C HIS A 143 12.09 4.19 -12.20
N LEU A 144 12.14 4.08 -10.88
CA LEU A 144 11.09 4.57 -10.00
C LEU A 144 11.62 5.62 -9.01
N LEU A 145 10.76 6.58 -8.72
CA LEU A 145 10.80 7.33 -7.46
C LEU A 145 9.74 6.70 -6.55
N VAL A 146 10.14 6.24 -5.37
CA VAL A 146 9.26 5.56 -4.41
C VAL A 146 9.24 6.35 -3.11
N GLU A 147 8.07 6.77 -2.67
CA GLU A 147 7.88 7.26 -1.30
C GLU A 147 7.24 6.16 -0.46
N LEU A 148 7.82 5.91 0.71
CA LEU A 148 7.35 4.94 1.70
C LEU A 148 7.59 5.48 3.11
N TYR A 149 6.92 4.90 4.10
CA TYR A 149 7.17 5.25 5.51
C TYR A 149 8.10 4.22 6.14
N ALA A 150 9.05 4.67 6.95
CA ALA A 150 9.93 3.80 7.72
C ALA A 150 10.47 4.50 8.96
N ARG A 151 10.82 3.73 9.98
CA ARG A 151 11.42 4.23 11.24
C ARG A 151 12.92 4.47 11.11
N SER A 152 13.54 3.97 10.04
CA SER A 152 14.96 4.18 9.75
C SER A 152 15.27 3.92 8.26
N ALA A 153 16.43 4.39 7.81
CA ALA A 153 16.93 4.09 6.45
C ALA A 153 17.05 2.58 6.21
N GLN A 154 17.51 1.84 7.22
CA GLN A 154 17.68 0.38 7.15
C GLN A 154 16.32 -0.31 6.93
N GLU A 155 15.31 0.06 7.70
CA GLU A 155 13.95 -0.48 7.54
C GLU A 155 13.33 -0.05 6.20
N ALA A 156 13.61 1.16 5.70
CA ALA A 156 13.16 1.57 4.36
C ALA A 156 13.78 0.72 3.26
N THR A 157 15.08 0.40 3.37
CA THR A 157 15.77 -0.50 2.43
C THR A 157 15.18 -1.90 2.50
N GLU A 158 15.03 -2.47 3.69
CA GLU A 158 14.46 -3.81 3.88
C GLU A 158 13.05 -3.93 3.29
N VAL A 159 12.19 -2.94 3.52
CA VAL A 159 10.83 -2.92 2.95
C VAL A 159 10.83 -2.89 1.42
N LEU A 160 11.75 -2.14 0.80
CA LEU A 160 11.88 -2.12 -0.65
C LEU A 160 12.43 -3.44 -1.20
N GLU A 161 13.42 -4.02 -0.52
CA GLU A 161 14.03 -5.30 -0.89
C GLU A 161 13.03 -6.45 -0.77
N ASP A 162 12.25 -6.50 0.31
CA ASP A 162 11.24 -7.53 0.54
C ASP A 162 10.05 -7.41 -0.44
N ALA A 163 9.71 -6.20 -0.86
CA ALA A 163 8.62 -5.95 -1.80
C ALA A 163 9.04 -6.14 -3.27
N ALA A 164 10.33 -6.09 -3.59
CA ALA A 164 10.79 -6.13 -4.98
C ALA A 164 10.55 -7.51 -5.61
N GLU A 165 9.83 -7.52 -6.72
CA GLU A 165 9.52 -8.74 -7.51
C GLU A 165 10.66 -9.12 -8.48
N GLY A 166 11.78 -8.43 -8.41
CA GLY A 166 12.94 -8.61 -9.26
C GLY A 166 14.21 -8.04 -8.65
N THR A 167 15.23 -7.77 -9.47
CA THR A 167 16.50 -7.25 -8.96
C THR A 167 16.39 -5.76 -8.68
N LEU A 168 16.37 -5.40 -7.40
CA LEU A 168 16.34 -4.02 -6.92
C LEU A 168 17.75 -3.41 -6.86
N GLU A 169 17.89 -2.18 -7.34
CA GLU A 169 19.05 -1.33 -7.09
C GLU A 169 18.58 0.03 -6.59
N ILE A 170 18.93 0.39 -5.35
CA ILE A 170 18.62 1.70 -4.76
C ILE A 170 19.79 2.65 -5.04
N THR A 171 19.58 3.61 -5.94
CA THR A 171 20.60 4.62 -6.30
C THR A 171 20.73 5.69 -5.22
N SER A 172 19.62 6.05 -4.56
CA SER A 172 19.62 7.01 -3.46
C SER A 172 18.41 6.79 -2.55
N LEU A 173 18.61 7.03 -1.25
CA LEU A 173 17.56 6.98 -0.24
C LEU A 173 17.73 8.17 0.70
N ALA A 174 16.64 8.93 0.91
CA ALA A 174 16.65 10.09 1.79
C ALA A 174 15.36 10.16 2.61
N GLU A 175 15.50 10.51 3.89
CA GLU A 175 14.35 10.90 4.71
C GLU A 175 13.80 12.23 4.19
N GLU A 176 12.50 12.30 3.93
CA GLU A 176 11.87 13.53 3.50
C GLU A 176 11.49 14.35 4.74
N SER A 177 11.92 15.61 4.77
CA SER A 177 11.51 16.55 5.81
C SER A 177 10.06 16.99 5.57
N ARG A 178 9.09 16.12 5.86
CA ARG A 178 7.74 16.58 6.18
C ARG A 178 7.74 16.98 7.65
N PRO A 179 7.11 18.10 8.03
CA PRO A 179 6.94 18.39 9.44
C PRO A 179 6.35 17.15 10.12
N PRO A 180 6.95 16.65 11.22
CA PRO A 180 6.39 15.51 11.92
C PRO A 180 4.96 15.90 12.26
N ALA A 181 3.99 15.10 11.87
CA ALA A 181 2.59 15.47 12.09
C ALA A 181 2.16 15.38 13.58
N HIS A 182 3.14 15.15 14.46
CA HIS A 182 3.18 15.52 15.87
C HIS A 182 3.46 17.00 16.18
N ALA A 183 3.36 17.93 15.22
CA ALA A 183 3.30 19.35 15.56
C ALA A 183 1.96 19.67 16.23
N SER A 184 1.77 19.15 17.44
CA SER A 184 0.73 19.52 18.37
C SER A 184 0.92 20.99 18.74
N GLY A 185 0.32 21.88 17.96
CA GLY A 185 0.36 23.31 18.24
C GLY A 185 0.19 24.19 17.01
N GLU A 186 -0.92 24.08 16.29
CA GLU A 186 -1.53 25.26 15.66
C GLU A 186 -3.03 25.02 15.46
N ALA A 187 -3.80 25.74 16.26
CA ALA A 187 -5.25 25.79 16.16
C ALA A 187 -5.63 26.65 14.95
N HIS A 188 -6.53 26.15 14.11
CA HIS A 188 -7.37 26.95 13.24
C HIS A 188 -8.82 26.51 13.39
#